data_AF-A0A1I6EUE1-F1
#
_entry.id   AF-A0A1I6EUE1-F1
#
_cell.length_a   1.000
_cell.length_b   1.000
_cell.length_c   1.000
_cell.angle_alpha   90.00
_cell.angle_beta   90.00
_cell.angle_gamma   90.00
#
_symmetry.space_group_name_H-M   'P 1'
#
loop_
_entity.id
_entity.type
_entity.pdbx_description
1 polymer ?
#
loop_
_entity_poly.entity_id
_entity_poly.type
_entity_poly.pdbx_seq_one_letter_code
_entity_poly.pdbx_strand_id
1 'polypeptide(L)'
;MGKRSLGVVAAIAAALTLGAMTTVPAGAEPAGNPIVELKSVARGQCMTTGAPDPFVVETAGCTGAANQRWEKVGLPNGQFFLRNIADRWCVDGQGSLATNPCDETDEYQRWELVTDASGATKLKLAISWPSYADTSWYDVLDLKIITDEPQDTDHQRWVVTEVGSVSPLPDTTGAAVTLENSRWWAVELTDYCANGARMGPCPGSAFQRVELGGGAFQFRAGDVCLRPKPGARFDLDLLGDCATTDPGQQWRLEGPDVFGGHLVRNVDKGTYLTRVSDNLGLYAKGGFSGNPQAQRWYLHLA
;
A
#
# COMPACT_ATOMS: atom_id res chain seq x y z
N MET A 1 84.02 -47.55 2.77
CA MET A 1 84.20 -46.14 3.20
C MET A 1 83.00 -45.33 2.72
N GLY A 2 82.20 -44.78 3.66
CA GLY A 2 81.17 -43.75 3.43
C GLY A 2 79.91 -44.22 2.68
N LYS A 3 78.67 -43.79 2.95
CA LYS A 3 78.08 -42.82 3.89
C LYS A 3 76.61 -43.23 4.09
N ARG A 4 76.05 -42.94 5.27
CA ARG A 4 74.62 -42.99 5.61
C ARG A 4 73.86 -41.82 4.97
N SER A 5 72.56 -42.00 4.68
CA SER A 5 71.50 -40.97 4.67
C SER A 5 70.13 -41.71 4.69
N LEU A 6 69.30 -41.69 5.74
CA LEU A 6 68.34 -40.64 6.17
C LEU A 6 67.62 -40.03 4.93
N GLY A 7 66.32 -40.18 4.67
CA GLY A 7 65.15 -40.42 5.51
C GLY A 7 64.30 -39.15 5.51
N VAL A 8 63.21 -39.09 4.71
CA VAL A 8 62.11 -38.11 4.89
C VAL A 8 60.82 -38.71 4.32
N VAL A 9 59.87 -39.03 5.21
CA VAL A 9 58.46 -39.27 4.87
C VAL A 9 57.75 -37.93 5.04
N ALA A 10 57.21 -37.38 3.95
CA ALA A 10 56.43 -36.14 4.00
C ALA A 10 54.99 -36.47 4.43
N ALA A 11 54.61 -36.04 5.64
CA ALA A 11 53.22 -36.04 6.09
C ALA A 11 52.52 -34.78 5.54
N ILE A 12 51.50 -34.97 4.70
CA ILE A 12 50.62 -33.89 4.23
C ILE A 12 49.56 -33.67 5.30
N ALA A 13 49.68 -32.58 6.06
CA ALA A 13 48.66 -32.12 6.99
C ALA A 13 47.57 -31.36 6.20
N ALA A 14 46.36 -31.92 6.16
CA ALA A 14 45.19 -31.24 5.64
C ALA A 14 44.73 -30.18 6.66
N ALA A 15 44.89 -28.90 6.32
CA ALA A 15 44.35 -27.79 7.10
C ALA A 15 42.85 -27.63 6.80
N LEU A 16 42.00 -28.11 7.72
CA LEU A 16 40.58 -27.78 7.76
C LEU A 16 40.43 -26.32 8.22
N THR A 17 40.23 -25.41 7.27
CA THR A 17 39.82 -24.04 7.58
C THR A 17 38.36 -24.04 8.02
N LEU A 18 38.15 -23.98 9.33
CA LEU A 18 36.84 -23.67 9.94
C LEU A 18 36.44 -22.26 9.50
N GLY A 19 35.57 -22.16 8.49
CA GLY A 19 34.95 -20.91 8.09
C GLY A 19 34.17 -20.33 9.26
N ALA A 20 34.57 -19.16 9.73
CA ALA A 20 33.81 -18.39 10.71
C ALA A 20 32.42 -18.11 10.11
N MET A 21 31.39 -18.69 10.71
CA MET A 21 30.02 -18.35 10.37
C MET A 21 29.80 -16.90 10.81
N THR A 22 29.81 -15.96 9.87
CA THR A 22 29.30 -14.62 10.12
C THR A 22 27.80 -14.76 10.33
N THR A 23 27.36 -14.71 11.58
CA THR A 23 25.94 -14.51 11.88
C THR A 23 25.56 -13.18 11.29
N VAL A 24 24.88 -13.20 10.14
CA VAL A 24 24.22 -12.03 9.59
C VAL A 24 23.25 -11.57 10.68
N PRO A 25 23.38 -10.34 11.23
CA PRO A 25 22.40 -9.85 12.18
C PRO A 25 21.04 -9.97 11.50
N ALA A 26 20.08 -10.61 12.17
CA ALA A 26 18.71 -10.66 11.71
C ALA A 26 18.31 -9.22 11.41
N GLY A 27 18.18 -8.88 10.12
CA GLY A 27 17.76 -7.56 9.72
C GLY A 27 16.44 -7.32 10.41
N ALA A 28 16.36 -6.25 11.20
CA ALA A 28 15.08 -5.84 11.77
C ALA A 28 14.08 -5.81 10.62
N GLU A 29 12.98 -6.54 10.80
CA GLU A 29 11.88 -6.52 9.85
C GLU A 29 11.56 -5.06 9.50
N PRO A 30 11.37 -4.71 8.22
CA PRO A 30 11.12 -3.33 7.84
C PRO A 30 9.99 -2.79 8.70
N ALA A 31 10.30 -1.79 9.54
CA ALA A 31 9.30 -1.17 10.38
C ALA A 31 8.23 -0.61 9.43
N GLY A 32 7.01 -1.11 9.54
CA GLY A 32 5.92 -0.61 8.71
C GLY A 32 5.59 0.84 9.03
N ASN A 33 4.73 1.44 8.21
CA ASN A 33 4.44 2.87 8.31
C ASN A 33 3.85 3.22 9.68
N PRO A 34 4.30 4.33 10.32
CA PRO A 34 3.77 4.74 11.61
C PRO A 34 2.31 5.17 11.48
N ILE A 35 1.52 4.85 12.51
CA ILE A 35 0.14 5.29 12.67
C ILE A 35 0.15 6.50 13.61
N VAL A 36 -0.46 7.60 13.16
CA VAL A 36 -0.53 8.85 13.91
C VAL A 36 -1.97 9.28 14.19
N GLU A 37 -2.15 10.00 15.29
CA GLU A 37 -3.33 10.78 15.62
C GLU A 37 -2.96 12.27 15.58
N LEU A 38 -3.81 13.09 14.97
CA LEU A 38 -3.61 14.54 14.86
C LEU A 38 -4.67 15.26 15.67
N LYS A 39 -4.27 15.96 16.73
CA LYS A 39 -5.17 16.73 17.59
C LYS A 39 -5.00 18.23 17.33
N SER A 40 -6.06 18.91 16.93
CA SER A 40 -6.09 20.37 16.77
C SER A 40 -5.81 21.04 18.12
N VAL A 41 -4.87 22.00 18.14
CA VAL A 41 -4.57 22.78 19.34
C VAL A 41 -5.74 23.70 19.68
N ALA A 42 -6.30 24.43 18.69
CA ALA A 42 -7.42 25.34 18.92
C ALA A 42 -8.68 24.64 19.44
N ARG A 43 -8.99 23.44 18.94
CA ARG A 43 -10.25 22.75 19.27
C ARG A 43 -10.10 21.68 20.34
N GLY A 44 -8.90 21.19 20.61
CA GLY A 44 -8.67 20.05 21.49
C GLY A 44 -9.31 18.75 20.99
N GLN A 45 -9.59 18.66 19.68
CA GLN A 45 -10.29 17.57 19.01
C GLN A 45 -9.37 16.89 17.98
N CYS A 46 -9.63 15.61 17.69
CA CYS A 46 -8.84 14.80 16.78
C CYS A 46 -9.39 14.84 15.35
N MET A 47 -8.49 14.90 14.37
CA MET A 47 -8.80 14.74 12.96
C MET A 47 -9.43 13.36 12.72
N THR A 48 -10.59 13.33 12.09
CA THR A 48 -11.38 12.12 11.86
C THR A 48 -11.95 12.13 10.45
N THR A 49 -12.18 10.95 9.87
CA THR A 49 -13.15 10.84 8.79
C THR A 49 -14.57 10.83 9.38
N GLY A 50 -15.42 11.71 8.85
CA GLY A 50 -16.82 11.87 9.21
C GLY A 50 -17.74 10.90 8.47
N ALA A 51 -19.05 11.07 8.64
CA ALA A 51 -20.04 10.37 7.82
C ALA A 51 -19.91 10.78 6.34
N PRO A 52 -20.40 9.98 5.38
CA PRO A 52 -20.33 10.32 3.96
C PRO A 52 -21.08 11.64 3.67
N ASP A 53 -20.31 12.72 3.58
CA ASP A 53 -20.65 14.10 3.22
C ASP A 53 -19.50 14.57 2.30
N PRO A 54 -19.71 15.43 1.29
CA PRO A 54 -18.62 16.01 0.50
C PRO A 54 -17.43 16.58 1.32
N PHE A 55 -17.62 16.90 2.60
CA PHE A 55 -16.56 17.34 3.52
C PHE A 55 -16.17 16.22 4.50
N VAL A 56 -15.37 15.26 4.02
CA VAL A 56 -15.14 13.97 4.71
C VAL A 56 -14.19 14.07 5.90
N VAL A 57 -13.33 15.09 6.00
CA VAL A 57 -12.34 15.19 7.08
C VAL A 57 -12.68 16.34 8.02
N GLU A 58 -12.89 16.01 9.29
CA GLU A 58 -13.36 16.94 10.31
C GLU A 58 -12.63 16.74 11.65
N THR A 59 -13.05 17.45 12.70
CA THR A 59 -12.54 17.26 14.06
C THR A 59 -13.64 16.74 14.99
N ALA A 60 -13.34 15.67 15.73
CA ALA A 60 -14.26 15.10 16.71
C ALA A 60 -13.55 14.83 18.05
N GLY A 61 -14.32 14.43 19.07
CA GLY A 61 -13.72 13.97 20.34
C GLY A 61 -12.73 12.84 20.09
N CYS A 62 -11.57 12.89 20.74
CA CYS A 62 -10.52 11.88 20.58
C CYS A 62 -10.92 10.56 21.27
N THR A 63 -11.17 9.53 20.47
CA THR A 63 -11.59 8.19 20.92
C THR A 63 -10.55 7.11 20.63
N GLY A 64 -9.60 7.38 19.74
CA GLY A 64 -8.64 6.40 19.24
C GLY A 64 -9.27 5.38 18.28
N ALA A 65 -10.45 5.67 17.73
CA ALA A 65 -11.09 4.85 16.72
C ALA A 65 -10.27 4.82 15.41
N ALA A 66 -10.47 3.79 14.59
CA ALA A 66 -9.72 3.60 13.35
C ALA A 66 -9.88 4.78 12.36
N ASN A 67 -11.05 5.43 12.35
CA ASN A 67 -11.31 6.60 11.51
C ASN A 67 -10.61 7.89 12.00
N GLN A 68 -10.00 7.87 13.18
CA GLN A 68 -9.20 8.96 13.76
C GLN A 68 -7.69 8.71 13.66
N ARG A 69 -7.31 7.57 13.09
CA ARG A 69 -5.93 7.12 12.96
C ARG A 69 -5.51 7.15 11.51
N TRP A 70 -4.29 7.61 11.30
CA TRP A 70 -3.76 7.86 9.97
C TRP A 70 -2.40 7.18 9.84
N GLU A 71 -2.29 6.25 8.91
CA GLU A 71 -1.00 5.76 8.47
C GLU A 71 -0.26 6.89 7.74
N LYS A 72 0.94 7.20 8.22
CA LYS A 72 1.86 8.15 7.60
C LYS A 72 2.74 7.40 6.60
N VAL A 73 2.30 7.36 5.34
CA VAL A 73 3.01 6.68 4.26
C VAL A 73 4.12 7.60 3.74
N GLY A 74 5.36 7.31 4.14
CA GLY A 74 6.52 8.17 3.86
C GLY A 74 7.03 8.11 2.41
N LEU A 75 7.46 9.25 1.89
CA LEU A 75 8.17 9.39 0.61
C LEU A 75 9.67 9.66 0.83
N PRO A 76 10.55 9.30 -0.14
CA PRO A 76 12.01 9.51 0.00
C PRO A 76 12.45 10.97 0.20
N ASN A 77 11.62 11.93 -0.20
CA ASN A 77 11.88 13.38 -0.06
C ASN A 77 11.40 13.97 1.27
N GLY A 78 10.91 13.14 2.21
CA GLY A 78 10.41 13.59 3.52
C GLY A 78 8.94 14.01 3.54
N GLN A 79 8.28 14.06 2.38
CA GLN A 79 6.83 14.20 2.28
C GLN A 79 6.15 12.88 2.67
N PHE A 80 4.84 12.92 2.90
CA PHE A 80 4.06 11.71 3.19
C PHE A 80 2.61 11.85 2.76
N PHE A 81 1.93 10.72 2.63
CA PHE A 81 0.47 10.66 2.58
C PHE A 81 -0.08 10.36 3.97
N LEU A 82 -1.28 10.85 4.27
CA LEU A 82 -2.06 10.45 5.44
C LEU A 82 -3.17 9.51 4.96
N ARG A 83 -2.99 8.20 5.14
CA ARG A 83 -3.98 7.19 4.76
C ARG A 83 -4.80 6.78 5.98
N ASN A 84 -6.11 6.92 5.95
CA ASN A 84 -6.97 6.56 7.08
C ASN A 84 -6.92 5.05 7.36
N ILE A 85 -6.92 4.64 8.63
CA ILE A 85 -6.88 3.22 8.99
C ILE A 85 -8.22 2.51 8.76
N ALA A 86 -9.36 3.21 8.85
CA ALA A 86 -10.67 2.59 8.68
C ALA A 86 -11.01 2.31 7.21
N ASP A 87 -10.75 3.27 6.30
CA ASP A 87 -11.18 3.20 4.90
C ASP A 87 -10.03 3.14 3.88
N ARG A 88 -8.78 3.35 4.31
CA ARG A 88 -7.56 3.36 3.48
C ARG A 88 -7.53 4.41 2.37
N TRP A 89 -8.32 5.47 2.50
CA TRP A 89 -8.25 6.64 1.65
C TRP A 89 -7.25 7.66 2.18
N CYS A 90 -6.72 8.50 1.29
CA CYS A 90 -5.74 9.50 1.62
C CYS A 90 -6.40 10.86 1.84
N VAL A 91 -5.88 11.63 2.80
CA VAL A 91 -6.27 13.03 2.99
C VAL A 91 -5.82 13.85 1.79
N ASP A 92 -6.76 14.55 1.17
CA ASP A 92 -6.61 15.48 0.06
C ASP A 92 -6.87 16.90 0.55
N GLY A 93 -5.96 17.82 0.24
CA GLY A 93 -6.00 19.22 0.68
C GLY A 93 -6.44 20.22 -0.39
N GLN A 94 -7.17 19.84 -1.44
CA GLN A 94 -7.61 20.80 -2.45
C GLN A 94 -8.76 21.71 -1.93
N GLY A 95 -8.39 22.77 -1.20
CA GLY A 95 -9.32 23.78 -0.67
C GLY A 95 -9.88 23.39 0.71
N SER A 96 -10.69 22.33 0.76
CA SER A 96 -11.12 21.68 2.01
C SER A 96 -10.49 20.31 2.14
N LEU A 97 -10.21 19.85 3.36
CA LEU A 97 -9.72 18.49 3.54
C LEU A 97 -10.85 17.50 3.26
N ALA A 98 -10.61 16.65 2.27
CA ALA A 98 -11.44 15.50 1.92
C ALA A 98 -10.60 14.23 2.01
N THR A 99 -11.25 13.09 1.89
CA THR A 99 -10.55 11.83 1.60
C THR A 99 -10.78 11.46 0.15
N ASN A 100 -9.71 11.08 -0.55
CA ASN A 100 -9.77 10.54 -1.89
C ASN A 100 -8.98 9.23 -1.96
N PRO A 101 -9.22 8.36 -2.95
CA PRO A 101 -8.38 7.21 -3.18
C PRO A 101 -6.91 7.64 -3.36
N CYS A 102 -6.00 6.96 -2.65
CA CYS A 102 -4.59 7.34 -2.55
C CYS A 102 -3.82 7.33 -3.87
N ASP A 103 -3.55 8.48 -4.47
CA ASP A 103 -2.83 8.61 -5.74
C ASP A 103 -1.41 9.14 -5.51
N GLU A 104 -0.40 8.37 -5.92
CA GLU A 104 1.00 8.76 -5.75
C GLU A 104 1.39 9.99 -6.59
N THR A 105 0.63 10.28 -7.65
CA THR A 105 0.87 11.39 -8.58
C THR A 105 0.20 12.69 -8.14
N ASP A 106 -0.73 12.63 -7.19
CA ASP A 106 -1.49 13.78 -6.71
C ASP A 106 -0.71 14.54 -5.62
N GLU A 107 -0.32 15.78 -5.93
CA GLU A 107 0.38 16.64 -4.98
C GLU A 107 -0.53 17.16 -3.85
N TYR A 108 -1.85 17.20 -4.06
CA TYR A 108 -2.81 17.63 -3.02
C TYR A 108 -2.99 16.56 -1.93
N GLN A 109 -2.45 15.36 -2.12
CA GLN A 109 -2.46 14.30 -1.09
C GLN A 109 -1.13 14.20 -0.33
N ARG A 110 -0.17 15.07 -0.63
CA ARG A 110 1.17 15.04 -0.03
C ARG A 110 1.29 16.11 1.06
N TRP A 111 1.86 15.71 2.18
CA TRP A 111 1.94 16.52 3.38
C TRP A 111 3.36 16.56 3.95
N GLU A 112 3.64 17.61 4.70
CA GLU A 112 4.87 17.84 5.45
C GLU A 112 4.51 18.23 6.89
N LEU A 113 5.30 17.78 7.87
CA LEU A 113 5.21 18.31 9.24
C LEU A 113 6.26 19.40 9.37
N VAL A 114 5.81 20.61 9.67
CA VAL A 114 6.68 21.78 9.82
C VAL A 114 6.57 22.31 11.24
N THR A 115 7.69 22.62 11.87
CA THR A 115 7.71 23.26 13.18
C THR A 115 7.69 24.78 13.01
N ASP A 116 6.75 25.47 13.67
CA ASP A 116 6.69 26.93 13.66
C ASP A 116 7.65 27.56 14.68
N ALA A 117 7.70 28.89 14.73
CA ALA A 117 8.61 29.64 15.62
C ALA A 117 8.34 29.39 17.12
N SER A 118 7.13 28.94 17.49
CA SER A 118 6.78 28.57 18.87
C SER A 118 7.20 27.15 19.23
N GLY A 119 7.68 26.37 18.27
CA GLY A 119 7.95 24.94 18.43
C GLY A 119 6.73 24.04 18.19
N ALA A 120 5.58 24.61 17.81
CA ALA A 120 4.38 23.84 17.52
C ALA A 120 4.45 23.22 16.11
N THR A 121 3.83 22.05 15.93
CA THR A 121 3.77 21.38 14.63
C THR A 121 2.60 21.89 13.82
N LYS A 122 2.84 22.13 12.54
CA LYS A 122 1.84 22.43 11.51
C LYS A 122 1.85 21.33 10.46
N LEU A 123 0.66 21.03 9.91
CA LEU A 123 0.49 20.11 8.80
C LEU A 123 0.42 20.93 7.50
N LYS A 124 1.51 20.91 6.73
CA LYS A 124 1.67 21.69 5.50
C LYS A 124 1.34 20.82 4.29
N LEU A 125 0.52 21.35 3.38
CA LEU A 125 0.26 20.75 2.08
C LEU A 125 1.49 20.94 1.17
N ALA A 126 1.95 19.88 0.52
CA ALA A 126 3.21 19.84 -0.20
C ALA A 126 3.10 20.30 -1.67
N ILE A 127 2.43 21.44 -1.85
CA ILE A 127 2.26 22.13 -3.13
C ILE A 127 3.18 23.35 -3.23
N SER A 128 3.16 24.05 -4.37
CA SER A 128 4.11 25.12 -4.68
C SER A 128 3.98 26.39 -3.83
N TRP A 129 2.82 26.65 -3.21
CA TRP A 129 2.62 27.74 -2.25
C TRP A 129 2.39 27.20 -0.84
N PRO A 130 2.76 27.95 0.21
CA PRO A 130 2.57 27.48 1.57
C PRO A 130 1.07 27.45 1.90
N SER A 131 0.55 26.26 2.17
CA SER A 131 -0.82 26.07 2.63
C SER A 131 -0.84 25.03 3.76
N TYR A 132 -1.67 25.26 4.77
CA TYR A 132 -1.67 24.48 6.01
C TYR A 132 -3.09 24.05 6.37
N ALA A 133 -3.22 22.85 6.95
CA ALA A 133 -4.49 22.39 7.50
C ALA A 133 -4.95 23.31 8.65
N ASP A 134 -6.14 23.87 8.50
CA ASP A 134 -6.66 25.00 9.28
C ASP A 134 -8.11 24.75 9.72
N THR A 135 -8.43 25.15 10.96
CA THR A 135 -9.74 24.94 11.60
C THR A 135 -10.50 26.24 11.92
N SER A 136 -10.09 27.37 11.36
CA SER A 136 -10.65 28.70 11.67
C SER A 136 -12.06 28.90 11.10
N TRP A 137 -12.41 28.22 10.01
CA TRP A 137 -13.72 28.32 9.37
C TRP A 137 -14.70 27.23 9.79
N TYR A 138 -14.32 26.39 10.76
CA TYR A 138 -15.05 25.18 11.15
C TYR A 138 -16.51 25.46 11.53
N ASP A 139 -16.76 26.48 12.35
CA ASP A 139 -18.11 26.81 12.86
C ASP A 139 -18.81 27.91 12.05
N VAL A 140 -18.11 28.57 11.12
CA VAL A 140 -18.62 29.78 10.41
C VAL A 140 -19.31 29.41 9.11
N LEU A 141 -18.71 28.51 8.32
CA LEU A 141 -19.22 28.11 7.01
C LEU A 141 -19.44 26.59 6.90
N ASP A 142 -19.32 25.86 8.02
CA ASP A 142 -19.35 24.40 8.07
C ASP A 142 -18.28 23.74 7.17
N LEU A 143 -17.20 24.47 6.85
CA LEU A 143 -16.11 24.02 5.97
C LEU A 143 -15.13 23.04 6.65
N LYS A 144 -15.50 22.50 7.82
CA LYS A 144 -14.71 21.58 8.66
C LYS A 144 -13.24 22.02 8.75
N ILE A 145 -12.32 21.24 8.17
CA ILE A 145 -10.89 21.58 8.08
C ILE A 145 -10.60 22.01 6.64
N ILE A 146 -9.98 23.17 6.48
CA ILE A 146 -9.55 23.70 5.18
C ILE A 146 -8.04 23.71 5.04
N THR A 147 -7.54 24.01 3.85
CA THR A 147 -6.15 24.43 3.67
C THR A 147 -6.11 25.95 3.48
N ASP A 148 -5.34 26.66 4.31
CA ASP A 148 -5.24 28.12 4.27
C ASP A 148 -3.78 28.60 4.25
N GLU A 149 -3.59 29.88 3.92
CA GLU A 149 -2.29 30.56 3.97
C GLU A 149 -1.67 30.51 5.39
N PRO A 150 -0.34 30.62 5.55
CA PRO A 150 0.28 30.57 6.86
C PRO A 150 -0.25 31.66 7.80
N GLN A 151 -0.76 31.24 8.95
CA GLN A 151 -1.23 32.11 10.04
C GLN A 151 -0.58 31.71 11.36
N ASP A 152 -0.26 32.67 12.22
CA ASP A 152 0.30 32.39 13.54
C ASP A 152 -0.81 32.15 14.59
N THR A 153 -1.59 31.08 14.41
CA THR A 153 -2.75 30.78 15.24
C THR A 153 -2.79 29.30 15.66
N ASP A 154 -3.48 29.01 16.75
CA ASP A 154 -3.72 27.63 17.20
C ASP A 154 -4.61 26.83 16.23
N HIS A 155 -5.28 27.49 15.28
CA HIS A 155 -6.10 26.82 14.26
C HIS A 155 -5.28 26.02 13.25
N GLN A 156 -3.99 26.33 13.08
CA GLN A 156 -3.05 25.63 12.20
C GLN A 156 -2.06 24.73 12.93
N ARG A 157 -2.16 24.67 14.27
CA ARG A 157 -1.26 23.89 15.11
C ARG A 157 -1.88 22.57 15.49
N TRP A 158 -1.07 21.53 15.42
CA TRP A 158 -1.47 20.14 15.63
C TRP A 158 -0.52 19.46 16.62
N VAL A 159 -1.09 18.71 17.56
CA VAL A 159 -0.34 17.71 18.33
C VAL A 159 -0.38 16.41 17.54
N VAL A 160 0.78 15.95 17.08
CA VAL A 160 0.92 14.69 16.34
C VAL A 160 1.45 13.62 17.28
N THR A 161 0.67 12.56 17.50
CA THR A 161 1.04 11.46 18.39
C THR A 161 1.16 10.17 17.58
N GLU A 162 2.31 9.51 17.64
CA GLU A 162 2.46 8.16 17.09
C GLU A 162 1.82 7.15 18.06
N VAL A 163 0.89 6.34 17.54
CA VAL A 163 0.07 5.40 18.32
C VAL A 163 0.25 3.94 17.90
N GLY A 164 1.15 3.67 16.95
CA GLY A 164 1.48 2.33 16.48
C GLY A 164 2.12 2.34 15.11
N SER A 165 2.12 1.19 14.45
CA SER A 165 2.56 1.03 13.06
C SER A 165 1.68 0.02 12.34
N VAL A 166 1.59 0.15 11.01
CA VAL A 166 0.93 -0.82 10.15
C VAL A 166 1.87 -2.01 9.97
N SER A 167 1.35 -3.24 10.08
CA SER A 167 2.14 -4.43 9.77
C SER A 167 2.43 -4.48 8.26
N PRO A 168 3.69 -4.78 7.85
CA PRO A 168 3.98 -5.05 6.45
C PRO A 168 3.08 -6.17 5.91
N LEU A 169 2.74 -6.10 4.61
CA LEU A 169 2.05 -7.21 3.95
C LEU A 169 2.93 -8.46 3.97
N PRO A 170 2.35 -9.64 4.24
CA PRO A 170 3.12 -10.88 4.31
C PRO A 170 3.69 -11.27 2.93
N ASP A 171 4.77 -12.04 2.92
CA ASP A 171 5.18 -12.75 1.72
C ASP A 171 4.12 -13.78 1.34
N THR A 172 3.60 -13.67 0.12
CA THR A 172 2.54 -14.54 -0.41
C THR A 172 3.05 -15.58 -1.39
N THR A 173 4.37 -15.70 -1.55
CA THR A 173 5.01 -16.64 -2.48
C THR A 173 4.60 -18.08 -2.15
N GLY A 174 3.98 -18.77 -3.11
CA GLY A 174 3.52 -20.14 -2.94
C GLY A 174 2.35 -20.33 -1.96
N ALA A 175 1.72 -19.26 -1.48
CA ALA A 175 0.60 -19.32 -0.54
C ALA A 175 -0.76 -19.33 -1.25
N ALA A 176 -1.80 -19.75 -0.53
CA ALA A 176 -3.17 -19.42 -0.89
C ALA A 176 -3.42 -17.94 -0.56
N VAL A 177 -3.99 -17.19 -1.50
CA VAL A 177 -4.20 -15.75 -1.38
C VAL A 177 -5.61 -15.34 -1.75
N THR A 178 -6.07 -14.25 -1.16
CA THR A 178 -7.19 -13.48 -1.68
C THR A 178 -6.68 -12.17 -2.28
N LEU A 179 -7.40 -11.68 -3.30
CA LEU A 179 -7.03 -10.48 -4.03
C LEU A 179 -8.03 -9.38 -3.70
N GLU A 180 -7.56 -8.36 -3.02
CA GLU A 180 -8.34 -7.17 -2.71
C GLU A 180 -7.96 -6.03 -3.64
N ASN A 181 -8.95 -5.32 -4.19
CA ASN A 181 -8.69 -4.14 -5.02
C ASN A 181 -8.70 -2.85 -4.17
N SER A 182 -7.79 -1.91 -4.45
CA SER A 182 -7.71 -0.65 -3.69
C SER A 182 -8.84 0.34 -3.98
N ARG A 183 -9.68 0.12 -5.00
CA ARG A 183 -10.73 1.06 -5.40
C ARG A 183 -12.09 0.61 -4.89
N TRP A 184 -12.70 1.39 -4.01
CA TRP A 184 -14.16 1.41 -3.95
C TRP A 184 -14.77 2.77 -3.66
N TRP A 185 -15.50 3.27 -4.66
CA TRP A 185 -16.41 4.40 -4.64
C TRP A 185 -17.78 3.89 -4.22
N ALA A 186 -18.47 4.66 -3.38
CA ALA A 186 -19.80 4.42 -2.80
C ALA A 186 -19.76 3.87 -1.37
N VAL A 187 -19.85 4.78 -0.39
CA VAL A 187 -20.78 4.86 0.76
C VAL A 187 -21.06 3.61 1.63
N GLU A 188 -20.88 2.39 1.13
CA GLU A 188 -21.31 1.15 1.78
C GLU A 188 -20.14 0.33 2.36
N LEU A 189 -19.06 0.93 2.87
CA LEU A 189 -17.99 0.35 3.75
C LEU A 189 -17.50 -1.13 3.61
N THR A 190 -17.85 -1.89 2.57
CA THR A 190 -17.45 -3.30 2.38
C THR A 190 -16.27 -3.37 1.43
N ASP A 191 -15.17 -3.95 1.89
CA ASP A 191 -14.02 -4.27 1.03
C ASP A 191 -14.45 -5.24 -0.11
N TYR A 192 -13.93 -5.00 -1.31
CA TYR A 192 -14.21 -5.82 -2.49
C TYR A 192 -12.99 -6.65 -2.91
N CYS A 193 -13.20 -7.95 -3.00
CA CYS A 193 -12.21 -8.93 -3.38
C CYS A 193 -12.60 -9.64 -4.68
N ALA A 194 -11.60 -10.21 -5.36
CA ALA A 194 -11.82 -11.13 -6.46
C ALA A 194 -12.61 -12.35 -5.95
N ASN A 195 -13.77 -12.62 -6.54
CA ASN A 195 -14.56 -13.82 -6.32
C ASN A 195 -14.64 -14.59 -7.64
N GLY A 196 -13.66 -15.46 -7.85
CA GLY A 196 -13.38 -16.07 -9.13
C GLY A 196 -12.97 -15.03 -10.18
N ALA A 197 -13.67 -15.01 -11.32
CA ALA A 197 -13.46 -14.02 -12.38
C ALA A 197 -14.29 -12.72 -12.20
N ARG A 198 -15.00 -12.58 -11.07
CA ARG A 198 -15.85 -11.42 -10.75
C ARG A 198 -15.34 -10.71 -9.50
N MET A 199 -15.95 -9.57 -9.18
CA MET A 199 -15.79 -8.90 -7.89
C MET A 199 -16.90 -9.31 -6.93
N GLY A 200 -16.59 -9.37 -5.64
CA GLY A 200 -17.57 -9.58 -4.57
C GLY A 200 -17.04 -9.08 -3.22
N PRO A 201 -17.80 -9.24 -2.13
CA PRO A 201 -17.33 -8.86 -0.80
C PRO A 201 -16.09 -9.69 -0.40
N CYS A 202 -15.20 -9.07 0.35
CA CYS A 202 -14.06 -9.75 0.94
C CYS A 202 -14.49 -10.82 1.98
N PRO A 203 -13.73 -11.92 2.14
CA PRO A 203 -12.39 -12.15 1.57
C PRO A 203 -12.38 -12.64 0.12
N GLY A 204 -13.53 -12.82 -0.53
CA GLY A 204 -13.59 -13.30 -1.92
C GLY A 204 -13.20 -14.78 -2.06
N SER A 205 -12.75 -15.17 -3.25
CA SER A 205 -12.23 -16.52 -3.54
C SER A 205 -10.75 -16.60 -3.22
N ALA A 206 -10.33 -17.70 -2.60
CA ALA A 206 -8.93 -18.04 -2.44
C ALA A 206 -8.34 -18.58 -3.76
N PHE A 207 -7.14 -18.12 -4.10
CA PHE A 207 -6.33 -18.62 -5.20
C PHE A 207 -5.02 -19.17 -4.64
N GLN A 208 -4.69 -20.42 -4.97
CA GLN A 208 -3.34 -20.90 -4.77
C GLN A 208 -2.40 -20.17 -5.74
N ARG A 209 -1.43 -19.44 -5.21
CA ARG A 209 -0.34 -18.86 -6.00
C ARG A 209 0.68 -19.97 -6.29
N VAL A 210 0.83 -20.34 -7.56
CA VAL A 210 1.74 -21.41 -8.00
C VAL A 210 2.91 -20.80 -8.75
N GLU A 211 4.10 -20.81 -8.14
CA GLU A 211 5.31 -20.24 -8.74
C GLU A 211 5.82 -21.10 -9.90
N LEU A 212 6.17 -20.48 -11.01
CA LEU A 212 6.67 -21.14 -12.23
C LEU A 212 8.15 -20.85 -12.50
N GLY A 213 8.79 -20.01 -11.68
CA GLY A 213 10.15 -19.51 -11.90
C GLY A 213 10.18 -18.24 -12.76
N GLY A 214 11.33 -17.56 -12.79
CA GLY A 214 11.51 -16.31 -13.54
C GLY A 214 10.57 -15.17 -13.12
N GLY A 215 10.05 -15.22 -11.88
CA GLY A 215 9.07 -14.27 -11.34
C GLY A 215 7.64 -14.43 -11.86
N ALA A 216 7.36 -15.49 -12.64
CA ALA A 216 6.02 -15.81 -13.11
C ALA A 216 5.31 -16.80 -12.18
N PHE A 217 3.99 -16.67 -12.07
CA PHE A 217 3.15 -17.57 -11.28
C PHE A 217 1.75 -17.73 -11.90
N GLN A 218 0.95 -18.66 -11.40
CA GLN A 218 -0.46 -18.83 -11.75
C GLN A 218 -1.35 -18.57 -10.52
N PHE A 219 -2.56 -18.05 -10.74
CA PHE A 219 -3.63 -18.05 -9.75
C PHE A 219 -4.55 -19.25 -10.00
N ARG A 220 -4.40 -20.30 -9.18
CA ARG A 220 -5.15 -21.55 -9.31
C ARG A 220 -6.33 -21.58 -8.32
N ALA A 221 -7.52 -21.91 -8.80
CA ALA A 221 -8.72 -22.12 -7.99
C ALA A 221 -9.26 -23.54 -8.26
N GLY A 222 -8.98 -24.49 -7.38
CA GLY A 222 -9.24 -25.91 -7.69
C GLY A 222 -8.35 -26.40 -8.83
N ASP A 223 -8.92 -26.93 -9.91
CA ASP A 223 -8.16 -27.42 -11.07
C ASP A 223 -8.09 -26.43 -12.24
N VAL A 224 -8.68 -25.24 -12.08
CA VAL A 224 -8.70 -24.19 -13.09
C VAL A 224 -7.81 -23.01 -12.69
N CYS A 225 -7.34 -22.27 -13.70
CA CYS A 225 -6.45 -21.12 -13.52
C CYS A 225 -7.09 -19.83 -14.06
N LEU A 226 -6.89 -18.72 -13.35
CA LEU A 226 -7.34 -17.40 -13.79
C LEU A 226 -6.62 -17.00 -15.08
N ARG A 227 -7.39 -16.65 -16.11
CA ARG A 227 -6.85 -16.34 -17.45
C ARG A 227 -7.75 -15.37 -18.24
N PRO A 228 -7.21 -14.71 -19.29
CA PRO A 228 -8.02 -14.07 -20.32
C PRO A 228 -9.00 -15.06 -20.94
N LYS A 229 -10.28 -14.66 -21.03
CA LYS A 229 -11.30 -15.46 -21.69
C LYS A 229 -10.99 -15.57 -23.20
N PRO A 230 -10.89 -16.78 -23.77
CA PRO A 230 -10.61 -16.95 -25.20
C PRO A 230 -11.60 -16.18 -26.08
N GLY A 231 -11.07 -15.39 -27.02
CA GLY A 231 -11.87 -14.57 -27.93
C GLY A 231 -12.47 -13.29 -27.31
N ALA A 232 -12.39 -13.11 -25.99
CA ALA A 232 -12.75 -11.86 -25.36
C ALA A 232 -11.59 -10.87 -25.40
N ARG A 233 -11.90 -9.58 -25.52
CA ARG A 233 -10.88 -8.54 -25.56
C ARG A 233 -10.34 -8.21 -24.17
N PHE A 234 -11.19 -8.22 -23.15
CA PHE A 234 -10.87 -7.74 -21.81
C PHE A 234 -11.27 -8.69 -20.69
N ASP A 235 -12.18 -9.64 -20.94
CA ASP A 235 -12.77 -10.46 -19.88
C ASP A 235 -11.80 -11.54 -19.39
N LEU A 236 -11.95 -11.90 -18.11
CA LEU A 236 -11.27 -13.03 -17.50
C LEU A 236 -12.25 -14.19 -17.27
N ASP A 237 -11.73 -15.41 -17.22
CA ASP A 237 -12.50 -16.59 -16.82
C ASP A 237 -11.69 -17.57 -15.95
N LEU A 238 -12.42 -18.56 -15.43
CA LEU A 238 -11.90 -19.73 -14.70
C LEU A 238 -12.42 -21.02 -15.36
N LEU A 239 -12.40 -21.07 -16.70
CA LEU A 239 -13.06 -22.15 -17.45
C LEU A 239 -12.08 -23.15 -18.10
N GLY A 240 -10.77 -23.03 -17.86
CA GLY A 240 -9.78 -23.93 -18.43
C GLY A 240 -8.86 -24.54 -17.39
N ASP A 241 -8.43 -25.77 -17.69
CA ASP A 241 -7.41 -26.47 -16.93
C ASP A 241 -6.13 -25.63 -16.83
N CYS A 242 -5.48 -25.72 -15.68
CA CYS A 242 -4.18 -25.10 -15.47
C CYS A 242 -3.11 -25.71 -16.40
N ALA A 243 -2.47 -24.87 -17.21
CA ALA A 243 -1.38 -25.22 -18.10
C ALA A 243 -0.16 -24.33 -17.80
N THR A 244 0.88 -24.90 -17.20
CA THR A 244 2.08 -24.14 -16.78
C THR A 244 2.84 -23.50 -17.93
N THR A 245 2.69 -24.02 -19.15
CA THR A 245 3.32 -23.50 -20.38
C THR A 245 2.47 -22.47 -21.11
N ASP A 246 1.24 -22.21 -20.68
CA ASP A 246 0.34 -21.24 -21.31
C ASP A 246 0.59 -19.83 -20.75
N PRO A 247 1.24 -18.91 -21.50
CA PRO A 247 1.53 -17.57 -21.00
C PRO A 247 0.26 -16.75 -20.70
N GLY A 248 -0.91 -17.14 -21.23
CA GLY A 248 -2.19 -16.53 -20.89
C GLY A 248 -2.61 -16.78 -19.44
N GLN A 249 -2.13 -17.86 -18.83
CA GLN A 249 -2.41 -18.22 -17.43
C GLN A 249 -1.30 -17.80 -16.47
N GLN A 250 -0.26 -17.15 -16.98
CA GLN A 250 0.88 -16.70 -16.20
C GLN A 250 0.77 -15.21 -15.87
N TRP A 251 1.15 -14.88 -14.65
CA TRP A 251 1.07 -13.55 -14.07
C TRP A 251 2.42 -13.16 -13.48
N ARG A 252 2.67 -11.85 -13.38
CA ARG A 252 3.80 -11.24 -12.68
C ARG A 252 3.29 -10.15 -11.75
N LEU A 253 3.92 -10.03 -10.59
CA LEU A 253 3.70 -8.90 -9.69
C LEU A 253 4.71 -7.81 -10.03
N GLU A 254 4.22 -6.59 -10.22
CA GLU A 254 5.04 -5.37 -10.29
C GLU A 254 4.72 -4.52 -9.06
N GLY A 255 5.74 -4.02 -8.36
CA GLY A 255 5.59 -3.31 -7.08
C GLY A 255 6.39 -3.97 -5.95
N PRO A 256 6.04 -3.70 -4.68
CA PRO A 256 4.91 -2.88 -4.24
C PRO A 256 5.08 -1.39 -4.61
N ASP A 257 3.97 -0.67 -4.74
CA ASP A 257 3.97 0.79 -4.75
C ASP A 257 4.10 1.35 -3.32
N VAL A 258 4.13 2.68 -3.19
CA VAL A 258 4.31 3.35 -1.88
C VAL A 258 3.22 3.00 -0.86
N PHE A 259 2.06 2.51 -1.32
CA PHE A 259 0.94 2.13 -0.48
C PHE A 259 0.89 0.62 -0.17
N GLY A 260 1.91 -0.13 -0.59
CA GLY A 260 2.01 -1.59 -0.46
C GLY A 260 1.26 -2.38 -1.52
N GLY A 261 0.58 -1.72 -2.46
CA GLY A 261 -0.20 -2.37 -3.49
C GLY A 261 0.64 -2.86 -4.65
N HIS A 262 0.16 -3.85 -5.39
CA HIS A 262 0.85 -4.42 -6.54
C HIS A 262 0.01 -4.26 -7.81
N LEU A 263 0.70 -4.15 -8.93
CA LEU A 263 0.08 -4.41 -10.23
C LEU A 263 0.25 -5.89 -10.57
N VAL A 264 -0.80 -6.53 -11.05
CA VAL A 264 -0.75 -7.94 -11.49
C VAL A 264 -0.78 -7.96 -13.02
N ARG A 265 0.35 -8.24 -13.65
CA ARG A 265 0.51 -8.23 -15.11
C ARG A 265 0.37 -9.62 -15.71
N ASN A 266 -0.46 -9.76 -16.73
CA ASN A 266 -0.55 -10.98 -17.54
C ASN A 266 0.66 -11.10 -18.48
N VAL A 267 1.26 -12.28 -18.55
CA VAL A 267 2.50 -12.50 -19.34
C VAL A 267 2.24 -12.48 -20.84
N ASP A 268 1.17 -13.11 -21.34
CA ASP A 268 0.84 -13.13 -22.78
C ASP A 268 0.47 -11.74 -23.32
N LYS A 269 -0.48 -11.07 -22.68
CA LYS A 269 -1.02 -9.79 -23.17
C LYS A 269 -0.21 -8.57 -22.76
N GLY A 270 0.62 -8.68 -21.73
CA GLY A 270 1.31 -7.54 -21.12
C GLY A 270 0.37 -6.51 -20.45
N THR A 271 -0.92 -6.81 -20.35
CA THR A 271 -1.96 -6.02 -19.68
C THR A 271 -2.10 -6.40 -18.21
N TYR A 272 -2.82 -5.59 -17.44
CA TYR A 272 -2.90 -5.71 -16.00
C TYR A 272 -4.30 -6.10 -15.56
N LEU A 273 -4.37 -6.94 -14.52
CA LEU A 273 -5.59 -7.26 -13.81
C LEU A 273 -6.22 -5.94 -13.33
N THR A 274 -7.43 -5.68 -13.79
CA THR A 274 -8.11 -4.42 -13.58
C THR A 274 -9.53 -4.71 -13.11
N ARG A 275 -9.96 -4.04 -12.05
CA ARG A 275 -11.36 -4.04 -11.66
C ARG A 275 -12.19 -3.24 -12.68
N VAL A 276 -13.25 -3.84 -13.20
CA VAL A 276 -14.22 -3.18 -14.09
C VAL A 276 -15.63 -3.41 -13.56
N SER A 277 -16.17 -2.42 -12.84
CA SER A 277 -17.47 -2.55 -12.16
C SER A 277 -17.49 -3.74 -11.20
N ASP A 278 -18.25 -4.78 -11.54
CA ASP A 278 -18.52 -6.04 -10.87
C ASP A 278 -17.72 -7.22 -11.46
N ASN A 279 -16.86 -6.95 -12.46
CA ASN A 279 -16.05 -7.94 -13.15
C ASN A 279 -14.55 -7.67 -13.03
N LEU A 280 -13.75 -8.71 -13.25
CA LEU A 280 -12.31 -8.58 -13.47
C LEU A 280 -12.04 -8.51 -14.98
N GLY A 281 -11.12 -7.64 -15.37
CA GLY A 281 -10.68 -7.53 -16.76
C GLY A 281 -9.20 -7.21 -16.92
N LEU A 282 -8.78 -7.02 -18.15
CA LEU A 282 -7.40 -6.76 -18.55
C LEU A 282 -7.27 -5.46 -19.34
N TYR A 283 -6.49 -4.52 -18.81
CA TYR A 283 -6.27 -3.21 -19.46
C TYR A 283 -4.78 -2.87 -19.49
N ALA A 284 -4.40 -1.95 -20.39
CA ALA A 284 -3.07 -1.37 -20.37
C ALA A 284 -2.81 -0.68 -19.01
N LYS A 285 -1.53 -0.52 -18.65
CA LYS A 285 -1.13 0.20 -17.43
C LYS A 285 -1.74 1.61 -17.43
N GLY A 286 -2.42 1.98 -16.35
CA GLY A 286 -3.07 3.30 -16.25
C GLY A 286 -4.28 3.48 -17.17
N GLY A 287 -4.81 2.40 -17.74
CA GLY A 287 -6.12 2.43 -18.39
C GLY A 287 -7.17 3.00 -17.43
N PHE A 288 -8.17 3.72 -17.98
CA PHE A 288 -9.17 4.51 -17.22
C PHE A 288 -8.68 5.86 -16.68
N SER A 289 -8.10 6.69 -17.56
CA SER A 289 -7.83 8.11 -17.30
C SER A 289 -6.96 8.38 -16.07
N GLY A 290 -5.96 7.54 -15.82
CA GLY A 290 -5.08 7.73 -14.66
C GLY A 290 -5.74 7.37 -13.33
N ASN A 291 -6.59 6.33 -13.30
CA ASN A 291 -7.06 5.75 -12.05
C ASN A 291 -6.21 4.53 -11.66
N PRO A 292 -5.02 4.71 -11.05
CA PRO A 292 -4.13 3.60 -10.69
C PRO A 292 -4.80 2.62 -9.72
N GLN A 293 -5.83 3.06 -8.97
CA GLN A 293 -6.54 2.23 -7.99
C GLN A 293 -7.26 1.04 -8.62
N ALA A 294 -7.76 1.19 -9.84
CA ALA A 294 -8.45 0.10 -10.52
C ALA A 294 -7.53 -1.10 -10.80
N GLN A 295 -6.20 -0.89 -10.79
CA GLN A 295 -5.18 -1.90 -11.10
C GLN A 295 -4.29 -2.24 -9.90
N ARG A 296 -4.50 -1.58 -8.76
CA ARG A 296 -3.75 -1.83 -7.52
C ARG A 296 -4.45 -2.94 -6.72
N TRP A 297 -3.66 -3.95 -6.38
CA TRP A 297 -4.12 -5.13 -5.67
C TRP A 297 -3.30 -5.38 -4.41
N TYR A 298 -3.98 -5.72 -3.33
CA TYR A 298 -3.40 -6.24 -2.10
C TYR A 298 -3.60 -7.76 -2.08
N LEU A 299 -2.51 -8.50 -1.88
CA LEU A 299 -2.54 -9.95 -1.77
C LEU A 299 -2.51 -10.30 -0.28
N HIS A 300 -3.57 -10.90 0.21
CA HIS A 300 -3.69 -11.35 1.60
C HIS A 300 -3.54 -12.86 1.66
N LEU A 301 -3.00 -13.39 2.76
CA LEU A 301 -3.04 -14.83 3.01
C LEU A 301 -4.50 -15.26 3.24
N ALA A 302 -4.91 -16.33 2.55
CA ALA A 302 -6.28 -16.87 2.59
C ALA A 302 -6.52 -17.86 3.74
#